data_AF-X7ELB4-F1
#
_entry.id   AF-X7ELB4-F1
#
_cell.length_a   1.000
_cell.length_b   1.000
_cell.length_c   1.000
_cell.angle_alpha   90.00
_cell.angle_beta   90.00
_cell.angle_gamma   90.00
#
_symmetry.space_group_name_H-M   'P 1'
#
loop_
_entity.id
_entity.type
_entity.pdbx_description
1 polymer ?
#
loop_
_entity_poly.entity_id
_entity_poly.type
_entity_poly.pdbx_seq_one_letter_code
_entity_poly.pdbx_strand_id
1 'polypeptide(L)'
;MQNDELIALLAADALPTVPHGTTAASAGGFVGIFGPAAPRFSSRAKVAADAARRMAWLEALMPAGALLPAMPGTQLAHDELPGMVEANRALLERAASEVAGKVQFQVTVGSGDAAPLQGAMAAAELARRLYGLTDSCHALPVHEALISNHVILIEAFREADLDAALAEIDETYPGLEIRQIGPAPAVSFASLRLRRVSSRRIRAALRLLGLGAMPDGDALRVARRAALLAARPGRQGAIREAADILAAAIGCAAPAGPLILAEIWSEGRGATAPHARAAA
;
A
#
# COMPACT_ATOMS: atom_id res chain seq x y z
N MET A 1 19.98 -10.51 -17.29
CA MET A 1 19.19 -9.32 -16.92
C MET A 1 19.19 -9.22 -15.41
N GLN A 2 19.60 -8.07 -14.88
CA GLN A 2 19.51 -7.79 -13.45
C GLN A 2 18.02 -7.64 -13.13
N ASN A 3 17.54 -8.37 -12.12
CA ASN A 3 16.15 -8.26 -11.70
C ASN A 3 16.07 -7.09 -10.74
N ASP A 4 15.69 -5.93 -11.24
CA ASP A 4 15.42 -4.77 -10.40
C ASP A 4 14.07 -4.91 -9.69
N GLU A 5 13.98 -4.31 -8.53
CA GLU A 5 12.79 -4.25 -7.70
C GLU A 5 12.24 -2.83 -7.73
N LEU A 6 10.92 -2.71 -7.92
CA LEU A 6 10.24 -1.44 -7.71
C LEU A 6 10.27 -1.12 -6.21
N ILE A 7 10.85 0.03 -5.86
CA ILE A 7 10.91 0.55 -4.50
C ILE A 7 9.66 1.37 -4.20
N ALA A 8 9.28 2.25 -5.13
CA ALA A 8 8.09 3.10 -5.03
C ALA A 8 7.66 3.66 -6.38
N LEU A 9 6.43 4.17 -6.45
CA LEU A 9 5.98 5.12 -7.47
C LEU A 9 5.81 6.50 -6.82
N LEU A 10 6.36 7.53 -7.45
CA LEU A 10 6.17 8.92 -7.09
C LEU A 10 5.23 9.58 -8.10
N ALA A 11 4.19 10.27 -7.64
CA ALA A 11 3.38 11.12 -8.51
C ALA A 11 4.13 12.45 -8.71
N ALA A 12 4.82 12.61 -9.84
CA ALA A 12 5.65 13.76 -10.13
C ALA A 12 5.81 13.95 -11.65
N ASP A 13 5.78 15.21 -12.09
CA ASP A 13 5.96 15.59 -13.50
C ASP A 13 7.43 15.60 -13.93
N ALA A 14 8.36 15.68 -12.97
CA ALA A 14 9.80 15.72 -13.21
C ALA A 14 10.52 14.60 -12.46
N LEU A 15 11.67 14.18 -13.00
CA LEU A 15 12.53 13.21 -12.33
C LEU A 15 13.13 13.83 -11.06
N PRO A 16 12.89 13.23 -9.87
CA PRO A 16 13.50 13.70 -8.63
C PRO A 16 15.00 13.32 -8.60
N THR A 17 15.73 13.93 -7.66
CA THR A 17 17.03 13.38 -7.27
C THR A 17 16.78 12.03 -6.58
N VAL A 18 17.38 10.97 -7.10
CA VAL A 18 17.16 9.62 -6.56
C VAL A 18 18.24 9.25 -5.53
N PRO A 19 17.89 8.48 -4.47
CA PRO A 19 18.86 7.99 -3.50
C PRO A 19 19.97 7.15 -4.14
N HIS A 20 21.16 7.15 -3.53
CA HIS A 20 22.28 6.33 -4.01
C HIS A 20 21.93 4.83 -4.04
N GLY A 21 22.30 4.16 -5.13
CA GLY A 21 21.98 2.75 -5.36
C GLY A 21 20.57 2.50 -5.93
N THR A 22 19.87 3.55 -6.35
CA THR A 22 18.58 3.46 -7.04
C THR A 22 18.64 4.10 -8.43
N THR A 23 17.68 3.76 -9.27
CA THR A 23 17.48 4.33 -10.61
C THR A 23 16.02 4.77 -10.76
N ALA A 24 15.72 5.60 -11.76
CA ALA A 24 14.36 6.06 -12.03
C ALA A 24 13.97 5.88 -13.49
N ALA A 25 12.67 5.70 -13.73
CA ALA A 25 12.04 5.83 -15.04
C ALA A 25 10.70 6.56 -14.91
N SER A 26 10.37 7.40 -15.88
CA SER A 26 9.12 8.18 -15.90
C SER A 26 8.11 7.55 -16.86
N ALA A 27 6.84 7.54 -16.47
CA ALA A 27 5.73 7.23 -17.34
C ALA A 27 4.44 7.90 -16.87
N GLY A 28 3.78 8.63 -17.77
CA GLY A 28 2.39 9.05 -17.59
C GLY A 28 2.07 9.84 -16.32
N GLY A 29 2.98 10.71 -15.85
CA GLY A 29 2.83 11.50 -14.61
C GLY A 29 3.35 10.80 -13.34
N PHE A 30 3.95 9.62 -13.49
CA PHE A 30 4.58 8.88 -12.40
C PHE A 30 6.05 8.63 -12.67
N VAL A 31 6.83 8.57 -11.60
CA VAL A 31 8.23 8.14 -11.62
C VAL A 31 8.36 6.86 -10.81
N GLY A 32 8.78 5.77 -11.46
CA GLY A 32 9.14 4.53 -10.78
C GLY A 32 10.57 4.62 -10.28
N ILE A 33 10.77 4.32 -9.00
CA ILE A 33 12.09 4.21 -8.37
C ILE A 33 12.43 2.74 -8.25
N PHE A 34 13.57 2.34 -8.80
CA PHE A 34 14.03 0.96 -8.84
C PHE A 34 15.30 0.79 -8.04
N GLY A 35 15.46 -0.36 -7.40
CA GLY A 35 16.63 -0.70 -6.61
C GLY A 35 16.97 -2.18 -6.74
N PRO A 36 18.10 -2.60 -6.13
CA PRO A 36 18.50 -4.00 -6.15
C PRO A 36 17.47 -4.87 -5.44
N ALA A 37 17.05 -5.96 -6.08
CA ALA A 37 16.12 -6.91 -5.47
C ALA A 37 16.69 -7.55 -4.20
N ALA A 38 15.84 -7.67 -3.18
CA ALA A 38 16.20 -8.36 -1.96
C ALA A 38 16.54 -9.85 -2.23
N PRO A 39 17.61 -10.39 -1.61
CA PRO A 39 17.97 -11.80 -1.76
C PRO A 39 16.91 -12.72 -1.14
N ARG A 40 16.49 -13.75 -1.89
CA ARG A 40 15.44 -14.72 -1.47
C ARG A 40 15.82 -15.56 -0.24
N PHE A 41 17.11 -15.79 -0.02
CA PHE A 41 17.61 -16.54 1.13
C PHE A 41 18.66 -15.68 1.83
N SER A 42 18.30 -15.16 2.99
CA SER A 42 19.16 -14.24 3.74
C SER A 42 18.96 -14.44 5.24
N SER A 43 19.99 -14.08 6.00
CA SER A 43 19.90 -14.08 7.46
C SER A 43 18.95 -12.98 7.92
N ARG A 44 18.37 -13.13 9.12
CA ARG A 44 17.51 -12.10 9.74
C ARG A 44 18.18 -10.73 9.80
N ALA A 45 19.47 -10.69 10.12
CA ALA A 45 20.24 -9.44 10.18
C ALA A 45 20.31 -8.73 8.81
N LYS A 46 20.48 -9.50 7.73
CA LYS A 46 20.48 -8.96 6.37
C LYS A 46 19.10 -8.48 5.94
N VAL A 47 18.04 -9.22 6.27
CA VAL A 47 16.66 -8.78 6.04
C VAL A 47 16.38 -7.44 6.74
N ALA A 48 16.80 -7.31 8.01
CA ALA A 48 16.62 -6.07 8.76
C ALA A 48 17.42 -4.91 8.14
N ALA A 49 18.67 -5.14 7.73
CA ALA A 49 19.49 -4.13 7.06
C ALA A 49 18.91 -3.71 5.70
N ASP A 50 18.37 -4.67 4.92
CA ASP A 50 17.71 -4.40 3.64
C ASP A 50 16.41 -3.61 3.83
N ALA A 51 15.62 -3.93 4.86
CA ALA A 51 14.42 -3.19 5.22
C ALA A 51 14.75 -1.75 5.67
N ALA A 52 15.75 -1.58 6.54
CA ALA A 52 16.20 -0.27 6.99
C ALA A 52 16.71 0.59 5.82
N ARG A 53 17.51 0.01 4.91
CA ARG A 53 17.97 0.69 3.70
C ARG A 53 16.80 1.11 2.81
N ARG A 54 15.82 0.23 2.61
CA ARG A 54 14.61 0.56 1.84
C ARG A 54 13.84 1.71 2.48
N MET A 55 13.67 1.68 3.80
CA MET A 55 12.97 2.76 4.50
C MET A 55 13.70 4.10 4.32
N ALA A 56 15.02 4.11 4.49
CA ALA A 56 15.83 5.31 4.26
C ALA A 56 15.69 5.85 2.82
N TRP A 57 15.59 4.98 1.81
CA TRP A 57 15.30 5.42 0.44
C TRP A 57 13.91 6.04 0.31
N LEU A 58 12.89 5.46 0.93
CA LEU A 58 11.53 5.99 0.87
C LEU A 58 11.42 7.33 1.60
N GLU A 59 12.02 7.47 2.78
CA GLU A 59 12.09 8.72 3.54
C GLU A 59 12.77 9.83 2.72
N ALA A 60 13.89 9.51 2.05
CA ALA A 60 14.59 10.46 1.18
C ALA A 60 13.77 10.93 -0.04
N LEU A 61 12.76 10.15 -0.44
CA LEU A 61 11.86 10.49 -1.56
C LEU A 61 10.63 11.29 -1.12
N MET A 62 10.28 11.31 0.16
CA MET A 62 9.08 12.01 0.66
C MET A 62 9.00 13.49 0.27
N PRO A 63 10.10 14.28 0.28
CA PRO A 63 10.04 15.69 -0.12
C PRO A 63 9.67 15.91 -1.59
N ALA A 64 9.76 14.88 -2.43
CA ALA A 64 9.51 14.99 -3.87
C ALA A 64 8.02 14.90 -4.25
N GLY A 65 7.12 14.54 -3.32
CA GLY A 65 5.68 14.50 -3.56
C GLY A 65 4.99 13.26 -3.00
N ALA A 66 3.80 12.97 -3.51
CA ALA A 66 3.00 11.82 -3.08
C ALA A 66 3.69 10.50 -3.48
N LEU A 67 4.11 9.75 -2.47
CA LEU A 67 4.87 8.51 -2.64
C LEU A 67 3.96 7.30 -2.35
N LEU A 68 3.95 6.34 -3.27
CA LEU A 68 3.32 5.04 -3.11
C LEU A 68 4.42 3.98 -2.95
N PRO A 69 4.73 3.55 -1.71
CA PRO A 69 5.76 2.54 -1.48
C PRO A 69 5.36 1.23 -2.16
N ALA A 70 6.29 0.51 -2.79
CA ALA A 70 6.00 -0.85 -3.24
C ALA A 70 6.25 -1.85 -2.10
N MET A 71 5.51 -2.96 -2.10
CA MET A 71 5.77 -4.08 -1.20
C MET A 71 7.14 -4.71 -1.50
N PRO A 72 7.89 -5.18 -0.49
CA PRO A 72 9.15 -5.88 -0.74
C PRO A 72 9.01 -7.06 -1.71
N GLY A 73 9.95 -7.18 -2.63
CA GLY A 73 9.96 -8.19 -3.69
C GLY A 73 9.09 -7.88 -4.90
N THR A 74 8.56 -6.67 -5.01
CA THR A 74 7.77 -6.22 -6.18
C THR A 74 8.68 -6.06 -7.40
N GLN A 75 8.69 -7.05 -8.29
CA GLN A 75 9.49 -7.04 -9.51
C GLN A 75 8.77 -6.34 -10.65
N LEU A 76 9.45 -5.40 -11.29
CA LEU A 76 8.98 -4.68 -12.48
C LEU A 76 10.21 -4.28 -13.29
N ALA A 77 10.22 -4.59 -14.58
CA ALA A 77 11.27 -4.09 -15.47
C ALA A 77 11.00 -2.61 -15.83
N HIS A 78 12.06 -1.85 -16.11
CA HIS A 78 11.96 -0.43 -16.44
C HIS A 78 11.05 -0.17 -17.65
N ASP A 79 11.12 -1.02 -18.66
CA ASP A 79 10.33 -0.95 -19.90
C ASP A 79 8.86 -1.41 -19.71
N GLU A 80 8.55 -2.11 -18.63
CA GLU A 80 7.18 -2.50 -18.26
C GLU A 80 6.43 -1.37 -17.52
N LEU A 81 7.14 -0.36 -17.01
CA LEU A 81 6.55 0.74 -16.23
C LEU A 81 5.45 1.50 -17.00
N PRO A 82 5.61 1.91 -18.29
CA PRO A 82 4.57 2.64 -18.99
C PRO A 82 3.26 1.87 -19.11
N GLY A 83 3.33 0.60 -19.49
CA GLY A 83 2.14 -0.26 -19.59
C GLY A 83 1.47 -0.49 -18.24
N MET A 84 2.27 -0.65 -17.16
CA MET A 84 1.74 -0.77 -15.80
C MET A 84 1.04 0.52 -15.35
N VAL A 85 1.63 1.71 -15.56
CA VAL A 85 1.01 2.98 -15.19
C VAL A 85 -0.27 3.22 -15.97
N GLU A 86 -0.26 2.97 -17.29
CA GLU A 86 -1.44 3.12 -18.15
C GLU A 86 -2.59 2.21 -17.69
N ALA A 87 -2.31 0.92 -17.43
CA ALA A 87 -3.30 -0.07 -16.97
C ALA A 87 -3.98 0.32 -15.65
N ASN A 88 -3.25 1.02 -14.78
CA ASN A 88 -3.64 1.28 -13.39
C ASN A 88 -3.86 2.77 -13.10
N ARG A 89 -3.90 3.64 -14.11
CA ARG A 89 -3.88 5.10 -13.97
C ARG A 89 -4.86 5.61 -12.89
N ALA A 90 -6.14 5.30 -13.04
CA ALA A 90 -7.18 5.78 -12.12
C ALA A 90 -6.98 5.29 -10.68
N LEU A 91 -6.43 4.08 -10.50
CA LEU A 91 -6.10 3.55 -9.17
C LEU A 91 -4.92 4.31 -8.56
N LEU A 92 -3.86 4.51 -9.33
CA LEU A 92 -2.63 5.17 -8.89
C LEU A 92 -2.88 6.65 -8.57
N GLU A 93 -3.63 7.37 -9.41
CA GLU A 93 -3.99 8.78 -9.20
C GLU A 93 -4.81 8.95 -7.92
N ARG A 94 -5.81 8.09 -7.70
CA ARG A 94 -6.60 8.11 -6.46
C ARG A 94 -5.71 7.82 -5.25
N ALA A 95 -4.89 6.77 -5.30
CA ALA A 95 -4.02 6.41 -4.18
C ALA A 95 -3.00 7.51 -3.86
N ALA A 96 -2.41 8.13 -4.89
CA ALA A 96 -1.49 9.25 -4.72
C ALA A 96 -2.20 10.46 -4.11
N SER A 97 -3.42 10.79 -4.57
CA SER A 97 -4.22 11.86 -3.98
C SER A 97 -4.61 11.59 -2.53
N GLU A 98 -4.86 10.32 -2.15
CA GLU A 98 -5.21 9.95 -0.78
C GLU A 98 -4.06 10.15 0.22
N VAL A 99 -2.80 10.04 -0.25
CA VAL A 99 -1.58 10.18 0.59
C VAL A 99 -0.82 11.49 0.38
N ALA A 100 -1.23 12.32 -0.58
CA ALA A 100 -0.58 13.60 -0.86
C ALA A 100 -0.62 14.51 0.38
N GLY A 101 0.53 15.06 0.75
CA GLY A 101 0.67 15.94 1.92
C GLY A 101 0.63 15.24 3.29
N LYS A 102 0.47 13.91 3.30
CA LYS A 102 0.35 13.12 4.53
C LYS A 102 1.63 12.37 4.87
N VAL A 103 1.83 12.15 6.17
CA VAL A 103 2.94 11.39 6.74
C VAL A 103 2.41 10.38 7.74
N GLN A 104 3.07 9.24 7.80
CA GLN A 104 2.74 8.17 8.73
C GLN A 104 3.56 8.31 10.01
N PHE A 105 2.91 8.05 11.14
CA PHE A 105 3.57 7.79 12.42
C PHE A 105 3.12 6.44 12.97
N GLN A 106 4.00 5.77 13.71
CA GLN A 106 3.65 4.67 14.58
C GLN A 106 3.81 5.12 16.03
N VAL A 107 2.77 4.90 16.82
CA VAL A 107 2.76 5.19 18.26
C VAL A 107 2.62 3.88 19.02
N THR A 108 3.58 3.58 19.86
CA THR A 108 3.56 2.43 20.77
C THR A 108 3.55 2.90 22.21
N VAL A 109 2.81 2.20 23.06
CA VAL A 109 2.80 2.45 24.50
C VAL A 109 3.14 1.15 25.21
N GLY A 110 4.21 1.17 26.00
CA GLY A 110 4.56 0.14 26.97
C GLY A 110 3.98 0.45 28.35
N SER A 111 3.75 -0.58 29.15
CA SER A 111 3.23 -0.40 30.52
C SER A 111 4.20 0.33 31.46
N GLY A 112 5.51 0.26 31.20
CA GLY A 112 6.54 0.80 32.09
C GLY A 112 6.31 0.39 33.56
N ASP A 113 6.30 1.38 34.45
CA ASP A 113 5.99 1.24 35.88
C ASP A 113 4.50 1.54 36.21
N ALA A 114 3.69 1.88 35.21
CA ALA A 114 2.29 2.23 35.42
C ALA A 114 1.46 1.03 35.89
N ALA A 115 0.48 1.30 36.76
CA ALA A 115 -0.44 0.24 37.21
C ALA A 115 -1.28 -0.27 36.02
N PRO A 116 -1.65 -1.58 35.96
CA PRO A 116 -2.37 -2.14 34.82
C PRO A 116 -3.66 -1.40 34.43
N LEU A 117 -4.42 -0.91 35.43
CA LEU A 117 -5.63 -0.12 35.19
C LEU A 117 -5.33 1.23 34.56
N GLN A 118 -4.26 1.91 34.99
CA GLN A 118 -3.80 3.16 34.40
C GLN A 118 -3.37 2.94 32.95
N GLY A 119 -2.65 1.85 32.67
CA GLY A 119 -2.28 1.47 31.31
C GLY A 119 -3.50 1.28 30.41
N ALA A 120 -4.52 0.54 30.85
CA ALA A 120 -5.73 0.34 30.07
C ALA A 120 -6.48 1.66 29.80
N MET A 121 -6.57 2.56 30.79
CA MET A 121 -7.18 3.87 30.62
C MET A 121 -6.40 4.75 29.64
N ALA A 122 -5.07 4.78 29.76
CA ALA A 122 -4.21 5.52 28.86
C ALA A 122 -4.29 5.01 27.42
N ALA A 123 -4.33 3.70 27.21
CA ALA A 123 -4.47 3.11 25.88
C ALA A 123 -5.81 3.50 25.22
N ALA A 124 -6.91 3.51 25.99
CA ALA A 124 -8.21 3.93 25.49
C ALA A 124 -8.25 5.43 25.15
N GLU A 125 -7.67 6.27 26.00
CA GLU A 125 -7.57 7.71 25.79
C GLU A 125 -6.66 8.06 24.60
N LEU A 126 -5.52 7.37 24.46
CA LEU A 126 -4.65 7.47 23.29
C LEU A 126 -5.43 7.16 22.02
N ALA A 127 -6.09 6.00 21.95
CA ALA A 127 -6.86 5.62 20.78
C ALA A 127 -7.89 6.69 20.42
N ARG A 128 -8.66 7.19 21.40
CA ARG A 128 -9.64 8.27 21.20
C ARG A 128 -9.01 9.53 20.62
N ARG A 129 -7.87 9.98 21.15
CA ARG A 129 -7.14 11.16 20.67
C ARG A 129 -6.60 10.95 19.25
N LEU A 130 -5.98 9.80 18.98
CA LEU A 130 -5.48 9.46 17.64
C LEU A 130 -6.59 9.42 16.59
N TYR A 131 -7.76 8.83 16.90
CA TYR A 131 -8.93 8.87 16.01
C TYR A 131 -9.51 10.28 15.85
N GLY A 132 -9.32 11.17 16.82
CA GLY A 132 -9.66 12.59 16.69
C GLY A 132 -8.72 13.37 15.76
N LEU A 133 -7.50 12.87 15.52
CA LEU A 133 -6.54 13.48 14.59
C LEU A 133 -6.76 13.02 13.15
N THR A 134 -7.27 11.81 12.90
CA THR A 134 -7.42 11.29 11.54
C THR A 134 -8.41 10.16 11.44
N ASP A 135 -9.07 10.06 10.28
CA ASP A 135 -9.88 8.90 9.89
C ASP A 135 -9.01 7.69 9.49
N SER A 136 -7.69 7.90 9.32
CA SER A 136 -6.72 6.88 8.90
C SER A 136 -5.84 6.45 10.08
N CYS A 137 -6.45 5.72 11.01
CA CYS A 137 -5.78 5.12 12.17
C CYS A 137 -6.06 3.62 12.22
N HIS A 138 -5.02 2.82 12.42
CA HIS A 138 -5.12 1.36 12.55
C HIS A 138 -4.45 0.90 13.83
N ALA A 139 -5.18 0.13 14.63
CA ALA A 139 -4.59 -0.65 15.71
C ALA A 139 -3.81 -1.83 15.12
N LEU A 140 -2.56 -1.96 15.51
CA LEU A 140 -1.69 -3.07 15.15
C LEU A 140 -1.68 -4.12 16.25
N PRO A 141 -1.25 -5.36 15.94
CA PRO A 141 -0.99 -6.35 16.96
C PRO A 141 -0.07 -5.81 18.06
N VAL A 142 -0.47 -6.09 19.30
CA VAL A 142 0.28 -5.79 20.50
C VAL A 142 1.09 -7.04 20.87
N HIS A 143 2.38 -6.87 21.13
CA HIS A 143 3.31 -7.94 21.49
C HIS A 143 4.09 -7.53 22.73
N GLU A 144 4.53 -8.52 23.51
CA GLU A 144 5.39 -8.30 24.70
C GLU A 144 4.73 -7.42 25.77
N ALA A 145 5.45 -6.41 26.27
CA ALA A 145 5.01 -5.48 27.31
C ALA A 145 4.26 -4.25 26.76
N LEU A 146 3.92 -4.25 25.47
CA LEU A 146 3.10 -3.19 24.89
C LEU A 146 1.66 -3.32 25.40
N ILE A 147 1.03 -2.18 25.67
CA ILE A 147 -0.40 -2.06 25.96
C ILE A 147 -1.16 -1.45 24.78
N SER A 148 -0.44 -0.75 23.88
CA SER A 148 -1.01 -0.18 22.67
C SER A 148 0.02 -0.07 21.55
N ASN A 149 -0.44 -0.24 20.31
CA ASN A 149 0.36 -0.12 19.09
C ASN A 149 -0.55 0.37 17.96
N HIS A 150 -0.32 1.59 17.49
CA HIS A 150 -1.11 2.21 16.44
C HIS A 150 -0.22 2.74 15.31
N VAL A 151 -0.73 2.67 14.09
CA VAL A 151 -0.22 3.49 12.98
C VAL A 151 -1.29 4.49 12.59
N ILE A 152 -0.85 5.71 12.33
CA ILE A 152 -1.72 6.83 11.94
C ILE A 152 -1.15 7.49 10.69
N LEU A 153 -2.03 7.98 9.83
CA LEU A 153 -1.69 8.80 8.68
C LEU A 153 -2.33 10.17 8.86
N ILE A 154 -1.52 11.20 9.06
CA ILE A 154 -1.97 12.57 9.30
C ILE A 154 -1.40 13.50 8.23
N GLU A 155 -2.05 14.66 8.05
CA GLU A 155 -1.46 15.75 7.28
C GLU A 155 -0.15 16.20 7.93
N ALA A 156 0.89 16.47 7.15
CA ALA A 156 2.22 16.83 7.67
C ALA A 156 2.19 18.07 8.57
N PHE A 157 1.31 19.04 8.30
CA PHE A 157 1.17 20.23 9.12
C PHE A 157 0.56 19.96 10.52
N ARG A 158 0.03 18.75 10.77
CA ARG A 158 -0.57 18.35 12.05
C ARG A 158 0.36 17.56 12.95
N GLU A 159 1.65 17.46 12.61
CA GLU A 159 2.65 16.80 13.46
C GLU A 159 2.68 17.39 14.87
N ALA A 160 2.62 18.71 15.00
CA ALA A 160 2.56 19.37 16.30
C ALA A 160 1.30 19.02 17.12
N ASP A 161 0.15 18.76 16.48
CA ASP A 161 -1.07 18.32 17.16
C ASP A 161 -0.89 16.91 17.74
N LEU A 162 -0.19 16.03 17.02
CA LEU A 162 0.15 14.69 17.49
C LEU A 162 1.07 14.77 18.72
N ASP A 163 2.15 15.53 18.62
CA ASP A 163 3.13 15.67 19.70
C ASP A 163 2.46 16.23 20.97
N ALA A 164 1.60 17.24 20.83
CA ALA A 164 0.83 17.80 21.95
C ALA A 164 -0.11 16.75 22.56
N ALA A 165 -0.82 15.98 21.73
CA ALA A 165 -1.73 14.94 22.20
C ALA A 165 -0.99 13.83 22.98
N LEU A 166 0.22 13.46 22.56
CA LEU A 166 1.03 12.47 23.27
C LEU A 166 1.62 13.02 24.58
N ALA A 167 2.08 14.27 24.58
CA ALA A 167 2.58 14.93 25.79
C ALA A 167 1.51 15.03 26.88
N GLU A 168 0.27 15.35 26.52
CA GLU A 168 -0.84 15.38 27.48
C GLU A 168 -1.16 13.99 28.07
N ILE A 169 -0.99 12.91 27.29
CA ILE A 169 -1.17 11.54 27.78
C ILE A 169 -0.06 11.19 28.76
N ASP A 170 1.18 11.52 28.43
CA ASP A 170 2.35 11.28 29.31
C ASP A 170 2.19 12.01 30.65
N GLU A 171 1.73 13.27 30.62
CA GLU A 171 1.45 14.06 31.83
C GLU A 171 0.31 13.47 32.67
N THR A 172 -0.77 13.02 32.01
CA THR A 172 -1.96 12.48 32.69
C THR A 172 -1.69 11.09 33.30
N TYR A 173 -0.85 10.29 32.66
CA TYR A 173 -0.58 8.90 33.01
C TYR A 173 0.94 8.67 33.18
N PRO A 174 1.53 9.15 34.29
CA PRO A 174 2.96 8.99 34.52
C PRO A 174 3.36 7.52 34.64
N GLY A 175 4.56 7.18 34.17
CA GLY A 175 5.13 5.84 34.24
C GLY A 175 4.87 4.97 33.01
N LEU A 176 4.23 5.51 31.96
CA LEU A 176 4.13 4.86 30.66
C LEU A 176 5.40 5.04 29.84
N GLU A 177 5.64 4.11 28.93
CA GLU A 177 6.69 4.25 27.91
C GLU A 177 6.05 4.54 26.56
N ILE A 178 5.85 5.83 26.25
CA ILE A 178 5.30 6.25 24.96
C ILE A 178 6.46 6.44 23.97
N ARG A 179 6.36 5.80 22.81
CA ARG A 179 7.30 5.96 21.71
C ARG A 179 6.58 6.31 20.41
N GLN A 180 7.04 7.38 19.78
CA GLN A 180 6.66 7.80 18.44
C GLN A 180 7.77 7.42 17.46
N ILE A 181 7.40 6.83 16.32
CA ILE A 181 8.29 6.45 15.22
C ILE A 181 7.75 7.12 13.95
N GLY A 182 8.57 7.96 13.32
CA GLY A 182 8.23 8.73 12.13
C GLY A 182 8.87 10.13 12.18
N PRO A 183 8.57 11.02 11.22
CA PRO A 183 7.63 10.81 10.11
C PRO A 183 8.13 9.75 9.12
N ALA A 184 7.20 8.97 8.57
CA ALA A 184 7.48 7.91 7.61
C ALA A 184 6.56 8.02 6.39
N PRO A 185 6.92 7.41 5.24
CA PRO A 185 6.00 7.22 4.12
C PRO A 185 4.79 6.36 4.53
N ALA A 186 3.69 6.47 3.79
CA ALA A 186 2.41 5.79 4.06
C ALA A 186 2.43 4.25 3.81
N VAL A 187 3.46 3.54 4.25
CA VAL A 187 3.68 2.10 4.02
C VAL A 187 2.55 1.23 4.56
N SER A 188 1.94 1.61 5.68
CA SER A 188 0.83 0.87 6.28
C SER A 188 -0.53 1.21 5.69
N PHE A 189 -0.62 2.19 4.79
CA PHE A 189 -1.90 2.69 4.27
C PHE A 189 -2.02 2.56 2.74
N ALA A 190 -0.90 2.65 2.01
CA ALA A 190 -0.93 2.72 0.55
C ALA A 190 0.28 2.04 -0.12
N SER A 191 0.59 0.80 0.27
CA SER A 191 1.66 0.05 -0.39
C SER A 191 1.19 -0.63 -1.68
N LEU A 192 1.92 -0.42 -2.77
CA LEU A 192 1.70 -1.05 -4.05
C LEU A 192 2.13 -2.51 -4.04
N ARG A 193 1.23 -3.38 -4.45
CA ARG A 193 1.52 -4.75 -4.82
C ARG A 193 1.25 -4.93 -6.30
N LEU A 194 2.19 -5.54 -7.01
CA LEU A 194 2.03 -5.83 -8.44
C LEU A 194 1.74 -7.30 -8.68
N ARG A 195 0.86 -7.57 -9.65
CA ARG A 195 0.52 -8.92 -10.10
C ARG A 195 0.56 -9.00 -11.61
N ARG A 196 1.38 -9.91 -12.13
CA ARG A 196 1.42 -10.23 -13.56
C ARG A 196 0.21 -11.07 -13.95
N VAL A 197 -0.49 -10.63 -14.99
CA VAL A 197 -1.67 -11.30 -15.54
C VAL A 197 -1.32 -11.84 -16.93
N SER A 198 -1.37 -13.16 -17.06
CA SER A 198 -1.12 -13.83 -18.34
C SER A 198 -2.30 -13.70 -19.29
N SER A 199 -2.04 -13.81 -20.60
CA SER A 199 -3.09 -13.82 -21.62
C SER A 199 -4.10 -14.96 -21.41
N ARG A 200 -3.68 -16.08 -20.80
CA ARG A 200 -4.60 -17.16 -20.40
C ARG A 200 -5.61 -16.69 -19.36
N ARG A 201 -5.20 -15.88 -18.38
CA ARG A 201 -6.09 -15.33 -17.35
C ARG A 201 -7.03 -14.26 -17.93
N ILE A 202 -6.55 -13.44 -18.86
CA ILE A 202 -7.41 -12.50 -19.62
C ILE A 202 -8.50 -13.25 -20.39
N ARG A 203 -8.13 -14.30 -21.14
CA ARG A 203 -9.11 -15.17 -21.84
C ARG A 203 -10.08 -15.86 -20.88
N ALA A 204 -9.62 -16.27 -19.70
CA ALA A 204 -10.49 -16.83 -18.68
C ALA A 204 -11.48 -15.79 -18.13
N ALA A 205 -11.05 -14.55 -17.93
CA ALA A 205 -11.91 -13.43 -17.51
C ALA A 205 -12.98 -13.11 -18.55
N LEU A 206 -12.60 -13.03 -19.84
CA LEU A 206 -13.55 -12.86 -20.95
C LEU A 206 -14.65 -13.94 -20.93
N ARG A 207 -14.24 -15.21 -20.86
CA ARG A 207 -15.20 -16.34 -20.79
C ARG A 207 -16.08 -16.29 -19.55
N LEU A 208 -15.54 -15.91 -18.39
CA LEU A 208 -16.31 -15.81 -17.15
C LEU A 208 -17.43 -14.76 -17.24
N LEU A 209 -17.20 -13.67 -17.97
CA LEU A 209 -18.20 -12.62 -18.20
C LEU A 209 -19.04 -12.82 -19.47
N GLY A 210 -18.87 -13.94 -20.19
CA GLY A 210 -19.60 -14.22 -21.42
C GLY A 210 -19.19 -13.35 -22.62
N LEU A 211 -17.96 -12.84 -22.63
CA LEU A 211 -17.43 -11.96 -23.67
C LEU A 211 -16.56 -12.75 -24.67
N GLY A 212 -16.76 -12.51 -25.97
CA GLY A 212 -16.01 -13.18 -27.04
C GLY A 212 -14.71 -12.47 -27.45
N ALA A 213 -14.61 -11.16 -27.21
CA ALA A 213 -13.45 -10.32 -27.51
C ALA A 213 -13.32 -9.22 -26.43
N MET A 214 -12.25 -8.43 -26.51
CA MET A 214 -12.07 -7.30 -25.59
C MET A 214 -13.22 -6.30 -25.75
N PRO A 215 -14.03 -6.04 -24.71
CA PRO A 215 -15.14 -5.10 -24.80
C PRO A 215 -14.63 -3.65 -24.67
N ASP A 216 -15.48 -2.67 -24.94
CA ASP A 216 -15.30 -1.32 -24.41
C ASP A 216 -15.71 -1.25 -22.92
N GLY A 217 -15.53 -0.07 -22.31
CA GLY A 217 -15.83 0.14 -20.90
C GLY A 217 -17.32 -0.02 -20.54
N ASP A 218 -18.23 0.33 -21.45
CA ASP A 218 -19.67 0.26 -21.21
C ASP A 218 -20.17 -1.18 -21.31
N ALA A 219 -19.75 -1.91 -22.35
CA ALA A 219 -20.02 -3.33 -22.52
C ALA A 219 -19.48 -4.16 -21.36
N LEU A 220 -18.28 -3.84 -20.85
CA LEU A 220 -17.74 -4.48 -19.66
C LEU A 220 -18.63 -4.23 -18.42
N ARG A 221 -19.11 -3.00 -18.22
CA ARG A 221 -19.97 -2.64 -17.08
C ARG A 221 -21.29 -3.41 -17.12
N VAL A 222 -21.91 -3.51 -18.30
CA VAL A 222 -23.14 -4.28 -18.53
C VAL A 222 -22.91 -5.76 -18.25
N ALA A 223 -21.85 -6.35 -18.83
CA ALA A 223 -21.51 -7.76 -18.64
C ALA A 223 -21.23 -8.10 -17.17
N ARG A 224 -20.48 -7.25 -16.46
CA ARG A 224 -20.23 -7.40 -15.02
C ARG A 224 -21.53 -7.39 -14.22
N ARG A 225 -22.43 -6.45 -14.48
CA ARG A 225 -23.71 -6.35 -13.76
C ARG A 225 -24.57 -7.59 -13.99
N ALA A 226 -24.70 -8.03 -15.25
CA ALA A 226 -25.46 -9.23 -15.59
C ALA A 226 -24.87 -10.48 -14.90
N ALA A 227 -23.54 -10.65 -14.96
CA ALA A 227 -22.86 -11.76 -14.32
C ALA A 227 -23.06 -11.76 -12.79
N LEU A 228 -22.99 -10.60 -12.13
CA LEU A 228 -23.21 -10.48 -10.68
C LEU A 228 -24.64 -10.80 -10.26
N LEU A 229 -25.65 -10.39 -11.05
CA LEU A 229 -27.06 -10.70 -10.78
C LEU A 229 -27.36 -12.20 -10.93
N ALA A 230 -26.71 -12.87 -11.87
CA ALA A 230 -26.85 -14.31 -12.09
C ALA A 230 -25.95 -15.17 -11.17
N ALA A 231 -25.06 -14.55 -10.39
CA ALA A 231 -24.04 -15.27 -9.63
C ALA A 231 -24.62 -16.00 -8.42
N ARG A 232 -24.26 -17.28 -8.27
CA ARG A 232 -24.43 -18.00 -7.00
C ARG A 232 -23.54 -17.37 -5.90
N PRO A 233 -23.94 -17.47 -4.60
CA PRO A 233 -23.08 -17.07 -3.48
C PRO A 233 -21.67 -17.66 -3.61
N GLY A 234 -20.65 -16.87 -3.29
CA GLY A 234 -19.24 -17.25 -3.41
C GLY A 234 -18.58 -17.01 -4.78
N ARG A 235 -19.33 -16.83 -5.87
CA ARG A 235 -18.75 -16.51 -7.20
C ARG A 235 -18.52 -15.02 -7.47
N GLN A 236 -19.14 -14.16 -6.67
CA GLN A 236 -19.15 -12.71 -6.90
C GLN A 236 -17.75 -12.10 -6.92
N GLY A 237 -16.83 -12.56 -6.06
CA GLY A 237 -15.45 -12.07 -6.09
C GLY A 237 -14.77 -12.37 -7.42
N ALA A 238 -14.92 -13.58 -7.98
CA ALA A 238 -14.20 -13.98 -9.18
C ALA A 238 -14.70 -13.18 -10.40
N ILE A 239 -15.98 -12.82 -10.39
CA ILE A 239 -16.60 -11.93 -11.38
C ILE A 239 -16.03 -10.51 -11.26
N ARG A 240 -15.88 -9.99 -10.04
CA ARG A 240 -15.25 -8.67 -9.81
C ARG A 240 -13.80 -8.70 -10.29
N GLU A 241 -13.02 -9.69 -9.87
CA GLU A 241 -11.63 -9.84 -10.30
C GLU A 241 -11.49 -9.94 -11.82
N ALA A 242 -12.35 -10.72 -12.48
CA ALA A 242 -12.36 -10.81 -13.94
C ALA A 242 -12.69 -9.46 -14.59
N ALA A 243 -13.66 -8.72 -14.06
CA ALA A 243 -13.97 -7.39 -14.55
C ALA A 243 -12.82 -6.41 -14.34
N ASP A 244 -12.13 -6.46 -13.20
CA ASP A 244 -10.99 -5.60 -12.90
C ASP A 244 -9.79 -5.90 -13.83
N ILE A 245 -9.52 -7.18 -14.11
CA ILE A 245 -8.53 -7.60 -15.11
C ILE A 245 -8.84 -7.01 -16.48
N LEU A 246 -10.10 -7.09 -16.92
CA LEU A 246 -10.50 -6.60 -18.24
C LEU A 246 -10.53 -5.08 -18.29
N ALA A 247 -10.95 -4.39 -17.23
CA ALA A 247 -10.93 -2.93 -17.15
C ALA A 247 -9.51 -2.39 -17.34
N ALA A 248 -8.54 -2.98 -16.64
CA ALA A 248 -7.13 -2.64 -16.80
C ALA A 248 -6.60 -2.98 -18.20
N ALA A 249 -7.00 -4.12 -18.78
CA ALA A 249 -6.60 -4.51 -20.13
C ALA A 249 -7.13 -3.55 -21.21
N ILE A 250 -8.36 -3.03 -21.05
CA ILE A 250 -8.97 -2.03 -21.95
C ILE A 250 -8.22 -0.71 -21.90
N GLY A 251 -7.74 -0.33 -20.71
CA GLY A 251 -6.97 0.89 -20.52
C GLY A 251 -5.59 0.87 -21.21
N CYS A 252 -5.04 -0.29 -21.52
CA CYS A 252 -3.74 -0.42 -22.19
C CYS A 252 -3.88 -0.39 -23.72
N ALA A 253 -3.38 0.65 -24.38
CA ALA A 253 -3.49 0.81 -25.84
C ALA A 253 -2.82 -0.33 -26.65
N ALA A 254 -1.73 -0.93 -26.16
CA ALA A 254 -1.12 -2.13 -26.74
C ALA A 254 -0.09 -2.75 -25.78
N PRO A 255 -0.42 -3.81 -25.02
CA PRO A 255 0.57 -4.45 -24.19
C PRO A 255 1.57 -5.21 -25.08
N ALA A 256 2.76 -4.66 -25.28
CA ALA A 256 3.90 -5.37 -25.86
C ALA A 256 4.41 -6.51 -24.95
N GLY A 257 3.83 -6.67 -23.76
CA GLY A 257 4.22 -7.64 -22.73
C GLY A 257 3.05 -8.10 -21.86
N PRO A 258 3.31 -8.71 -20.68
CA PRO A 258 2.26 -9.10 -19.76
C PRO A 258 1.52 -7.88 -19.20
N LEU A 259 0.20 -8.03 -18.95
CA LEU A 259 -0.56 -7.02 -18.21
C LEU A 259 -0.12 -7.06 -16.74
N ILE A 260 0.19 -5.91 -16.16
CA ILE A 260 0.60 -5.79 -14.76
C ILE A 260 -0.49 -5.02 -14.03
N LEU A 261 -1.14 -5.67 -13.07
CA LEU A 261 -2.14 -5.05 -12.22
C LEU A 261 -1.51 -4.59 -10.92
N ALA A 262 -1.82 -3.36 -10.52
CA ALA A 262 -1.52 -2.83 -9.21
C ALA A 262 -2.69 -3.09 -8.26
N GLU A 263 -2.36 -3.38 -7.01
CA GLU A 263 -3.28 -3.49 -5.89
C GLU A 263 -2.72 -2.59 -4.78
N ILE A 264 -3.57 -1.79 -4.13
CA ILE A 264 -3.17 -1.00 -2.96
C ILE A 264 -3.42 -1.84 -1.72
N TRP A 265 -2.34 -2.18 -1.03
CA TRP A 265 -2.38 -2.86 0.26
C TRP A 265 -2.34 -1.83 1.40
N SER A 266 -3.18 -2.07 2.41
CA SER A 266 -3.26 -1.31 3.65
C SER A 266 -3.33 -2.30 4.80
N GLU A 267 -2.63 -1.98 5.87
CA GLU A 267 -2.75 -2.63 7.17
C GLU A 267 -4.18 -2.45 7.70
N GLY A 268 -4.66 -3.38 8.53
CA GLY A 268 -6.03 -3.34 9.08
C GLY A 268 -7.16 -3.67 8.10
N ARG A 269 -6.97 -3.44 6.79
CA ARG A 269 -7.77 -4.08 5.74
C ARG A 269 -7.23 -5.48 5.46
N GLY A 270 -7.16 -6.31 6.50
CA GLY A 270 -6.85 -7.73 6.37
C GLY A 270 -7.73 -8.30 5.26
N ALA A 271 -7.09 -8.64 4.13
CA ALA A 271 -7.66 -9.05 2.86
C ALA A 271 -9.19 -9.13 2.86
N THR A 272 -9.87 -8.08 2.36
CA THR A 272 -11.27 -8.21 1.94
C THR A 272 -11.30 -9.22 0.79
N ALA A 273 -11.41 -10.49 1.19
CA ALA A 273 -11.27 -11.74 0.47
C ALA A 273 -9.93 -11.96 -0.27
N PRO A 274 -8.99 -12.78 0.28
CA PRO A 274 -8.22 -13.62 -0.61
C PRO A 274 -9.26 -14.54 -1.27
N HIS A 275 -9.38 -14.45 -2.59
CA HIS A 275 -10.00 -15.53 -3.34
C HIS A 275 -9.48 -16.85 -2.78
N ALA A 276 -10.42 -17.64 -2.26
CA ALA A 276 -10.18 -18.92 -1.62
C ALA A 276 -9.04 -19.64 -2.33
N ARG A 277 -7.98 -19.94 -1.57
CA ARG A 277 -7.14 -21.09 -1.90
C ARG A 277 -8.08 -22.30 -1.89
N ALA A 278 -8.65 -22.61 -3.05
CA ALA A 278 -9.08 -23.96 -3.33
C ALA A 278 -7.80 -24.79 -3.30
N ALA A 279 -7.65 -25.56 -2.23
CA ALA A 279 -6.73 -26.67 -2.17
C ALA A 279 -6.96 -27.54 -3.42
N ALA A 280 -5.87 -27.80 -4.14
CA ALA A 280 -5.75 -29.03 -4.91
C ALA A 280 -5.53 -30.18 -3.91
#